data_AF-E9H068-F1
#
_entry.id   AF-E9H068-F1
#
_cell.length_a   1.000
_cell.length_b   1.000
_cell.length_c   1.000
_cell.angle_alpha   90.00
_cell.angle_beta   90.00
_cell.angle_gamma   90.00
#
_symmetry.space_group_name_H-M   'P 1'
#
loop_
_entity.id
_entity.type
_entity.pdbx_description
1 polymer ?
#
loop_
_entity_poly.entity_id
_entity_poly.type
_entity_poly.pdbx_seq_one_letter_code
_entity_poly.pdbx_strand_id
1 'polypeptide(L)'
;MDKSSMTILNEETSGGLLINSYSRVGFRLNNGMMAFGPIAIFPKSILSWNVQSAEDINEDSLSLFYTLEPKIDILVIGIGDPDQKVSHNIIKYMKDKKINLEISTTERACATFNFLNVEGRCVAGALIPPTKYRINEDDILSTQRQNRKLMTVDEYQII
;
A
#
# COMPACT_ATOMS: atom_id res chain seq x y z
N MET A 1 46.80 18.80 15.18
CA MET A 1 45.63 19.57 14.70
C MET A 1 44.66 18.56 14.14
N ASP A 2 43.72 18.11 14.97
CA ASP A 2 42.78 17.04 14.63
C ASP A 2 41.74 17.53 13.61
N LYS A 3 41.65 16.82 12.48
CA LYS A 3 40.53 16.96 11.55
C LYS A 3 39.39 16.10 12.10
N SER A 4 38.43 16.74 12.77
CA SER A 4 37.15 16.12 13.09
C SER A 4 36.44 15.77 11.78
N SER A 5 36.41 14.49 11.40
CA SER A 5 35.53 14.00 10.35
C SER A 5 34.12 14.00 10.91
N MET A 6 33.33 15.01 10.53
CA MET A 6 31.90 15.00 10.76
C MET A 6 31.28 14.04 9.73
N THR A 7 31.07 12.79 10.12
CA THR A 7 30.20 11.89 9.36
C THR A 7 28.77 12.36 9.61
N ILE A 8 28.23 13.15 8.68
CA ILE A 8 26.80 13.40 8.60
C ILE A 8 26.17 12.05 8.24
N LEU A 9 25.75 11.29 9.24
CA LEU A 9 24.84 10.16 9.09
C LEU A 9 23.44 10.72 8.84
N ASN A 10 23.26 11.38 7.70
CA ASN A 10 21.94 11.60 7.13
C ASN A 10 21.82 10.71 5.90
N GLU A 11 22.01 9.40 6.10
CA GLU A 11 21.31 8.43 5.28
C GLU A 11 19.85 8.49 5.71
N GLU A 12 19.19 9.52 5.20
CA GLU A 12 17.77 9.58 4.99
C GLU A 12 17.30 8.19 4.52
N THR A 13 16.73 7.40 5.44
CA THR A 13 16.10 6.10 5.15
C THR A 13 14.76 6.37 4.44
N SER A 14 14.77 7.26 3.44
CA SER A 14 13.66 8.13 3.03
C SER A 14 12.64 7.51 2.11
N GLY A 15 12.77 6.21 1.81
CA GLY A 15 11.72 5.48 1.15
C GLY A 15 10.79 4.88 2.18
N GLY A 16 9.63 5.50 2.42
CA GLY A 16 8.53 4.81 3.09
C GLY A 16 8.15 3.51 2.36
N LEU A 17 7.41 2.61 3.01
CA LEU A 17 6.84 1.44 2.35
C LEU A 17 5.89 1.91 1.24
N LEU A 18 6.14 1.44 0.02
CA LEU A 18 5.30 1.70 -1.14
C LEU A 18 4.77 0.39 -1.69
N ILE A 19 3.61 0.46 -2.33
CA ILE A 19 2.97 -0.68 -2.98
C ILE A 19 3.40 -0.69 -4.44
N ASN A 20 4.15 -1.71 -4.83
CA ASN A 20 4.61 -1.88 -6.21
C ASN A 20 3.56 -2.54 -7.09
N SER A 21 2.89 -3.57 -6.56
CA SER A 21 1.85 -4.29 -7.30
C SER A 21 0.89 -4.98 -6.34
N TYR A 22 -0.25 -5.40 -6.88
CA TYR A 22 -1.27 -6.15 -6.15
C TYR A 22 -1.78 -7.31 -6.99
N SER A 23 -2.45 -8.25 -6.35
CA SER A 23 -3.10 -9.38 -6.98
C SER A 23 -4.30 -9.79 -6.12
N ARG A 24 -5.02 -10.83 -6.52
CA ARG A 24 -6.11 -11.38 -5.72
C ARG A 24 -5.71 -11.92 -4.35
N VAL A 25 -4.41 -12.19 -4.14
CA VAL A 25 -3.91 -12.75 -2.88
C VAL A 25 -3.32 -11.71 -1.95
N GLY A 26 -3.08 -10.47 -2.42
CA GLY A 26 -2.46 -9.42 -1.61
C GLY A 26 -1.54 -8.49 -2.40
N PHE A 27 -0.55 -7.92 -1.70
CA PHE A 27 0.23 -6.78 -2.14
C PHE A 27 1.73 -7.05 -2.09
N ARG A 28 2.46 -6.58 -3.12
CA ARG A 28 3.92 -6.58 -3.16
C ARG A 28 4.44 -5.17 -2.88
N LEU A 29 5.39 -5.06 -1.96
CA LEU A 29 6.00 -3.79 -1.58
C LEU A 29 7.31 -3.52 -2.31
N ASN A 30 7.77 -2.27 -2.26
CA ASN A 30 9.02 -1.80 -2.87
C ASN A 30 10.28 -2.50 -2.37
N ASN A 31 10.27 -3.02 -1.14
CA ASN A 31 11.37 -3.79 -0.56
C ASN A 31 11.33 -5.29 -0.91
N GLY A 32 10.42 -5.72 -1.78
CA GLY A 32 10.26 -7.11 -2.20
C GLY A 32 9.36 -7.96 -1.30
N MET A 33 8.93 -7.45 -0.14
CA MET A 33 8.04 -8.16 0.77
C MET A 33 6.65 -8.37 0.14
N MET A 34 6.05 -9.52 0.41
CA MET A 34 4.69 -9.86 0.00
C MET A 34 3.80 -9.90 1.25
N ALA A 35 2.71 -9.14 1.24
CA ALA A 35 1.70 -9.15 2.28
C ALA A 35 0.41 -9.78 1.74
N PHE A 36 -0.07 -10.82 2.43
CA PHE A 36 -1.22 -11.60 2.00
C PHE A 36 -2.51 -11.11 2.64
N GLY A 37 -3.58 -11.09 1.85
CA GLY A 37 -4.91 -10.65 2.29
C GLY A 37 -5.00 -9.13 2.49
N PRO A 38 -6.02 -8.68 3.24
CA PRO A 38 -6.18 -7.28 3.58
C PRO A 38 -5.09 -6.77 4.54
N ILE A 39 -4.66 -5.52 4.32
CA ILE A 39 -3.53 -4.92 5.02
C ILE A 39 -3.85 -3.53 5.56
N ALA A 40 -3.25 -3.21 6.69
CA ALA A 40 -3.08 -1.86 7.19
C ALA A 40 -1.61 -1.47 6.96
N ILE A 41 -1.35 -0.47 6.11
CA ILE A 41 -0.02 -0.02 5.75
C ILE A 41 0.22 1.42 6.22
N PHE A 42 1.39 1.64 6.78
CA PHE A 42 1.90 2.91 7.27
C PHE A 42 3.24 3.20 6.58
N PRO A 43 3.78 4.42 6.68
CA PRO A 43 5.04 4.77 6.04
C PRO A 43 6.20 3.81 6.38
N LYS A 44 6.19 3.18 7.55
CA LYS A 44 7.30 2.33 8.04
C LYS A 44 6.89 0.93 8.47
N SER A 45 5.60 0.60 8.41
CA SER A 45 5.09 -0.68 8.91
C SER A 45 3.89 -1.17 8.13
N ILE A 46 3.64 -2.46 8.20
CA ILE A 46 2.48 -3.11 7.61
C ILE A 46 1.97 -4.17 8.58
N LEU A 47 0.65 -4.30 8.67
CA LEU A 47 -0.06 -5.20 9.55
C LEU A 47 -1.17 -5.87 8.75
N SER A 48 -1.55 -7.09 9.14
CA SER A 48 -2.78 -7.70 8.63
C SER A 48 -3.99 -6.93 9.14
N TRP A 49 -4.96 -6.68 8.27
CA TRP A 49 -6.19 -5.99 8.61
C TRP A 49 -7.34 -7.01 8.65
N ASN A 50 -8.01 -7.12 9.80
CA ASN A 50 -8.99 -8.17 10.05
C ASN A 50 -10.38 -7.80 9.47
N VAL A 51 -10.47 -7.80 8.15
CA VAL A 51 -11.70 -7.66 7.35
C VAL A 51 -11.64 -8.69 6.21
N GLN A 52 -12.77 -9.09 5.64
CA GLN A 52 -12.79 -9.91 4.42
C GLN A 52 -13.24 -9.08 3.21
N SER A 53 -14.13 -8.11 3.43
CA SER A 53 -14.73 -7.24 2.42
C SER A 53 -14.99 -5.83 2.95
N ALA A 54 -15.47 -4.93 2.10
CA ALA A 54 -15.81 -3.57 2.51
C ALA A 54 -16.97 -3.51 3.51
N GLU A 55 -17.84 -4.54 3.55
CA GLU A 55 -18.96 -4.64 4.48
C GLU A 55 -18.51 -4.92 5.91
N ASP A 56 -17.34 -5.53 6.10
CA ASP A 56 -16.76 -5.82 7.42
C ASP A 56 -16.09 -4.60 8.06
N ILE A 57 -16.06 -3.46 7.36
CA ILE A 57 -15.43 -2.24 7.86
C ILE A 57 -16.32 -1.62 8.93
N ASN A 58 -15.80 -1.58 10.16
CA ASN A 58 -16.50 -1.06 11.33
C ASN A 58 -15.54 -0.26 12.23
N GLU A 59 -16.05 0.25 13.34
CA GLU A 59 -15.30 1.10 14.27
C GLU A 59 -14.09 0.38 14.91
N ASP A 60 -14.23 -0.91 15.18
CA ASP A 60 -13.19 -1.77 15.76
C ASP A 60 -12.11 -2.08 14.73
N SER A 61 -12.50 -2.40 13.49
CA SER A 61 -11.55 -2.69 12.42
C SER A 61 -10.75 -1.43 12.02
N LEU A 62 -11.26 -0.23 12.33
CA LEU A 62 -10.55 1.03 12.11
C LEU A 62 -9.81 1.57 13.35
N SER A 63 -9.93 0.90 14.51
CA SER A 63 -9.39 1.38 15.79
C SER A 63 -7.89 1.70 15.77
N LEU A 64 -7.14 0.86 15.07
CA LEU A 64 -5.70 1.03 14.87
C LEU A 64 -5.35 2.41 14.29
N PHE A 65 -6.13 2.93 13.36
CA PHE A 65 -5.78 4.15 12.61
C PHE A 65 -5.98 5.44 13.42
N TYR A 66 -6.80 5.44 14.46
CA TYR A 66 -7.00 6.61 15.32
C TYR A 66 -6.36 6.47 16.71
N THR A 67 -5.68 5.36 16.99
CA THR A 67 -5.01 5.10 18.27
C THR A 67 -3.51 5.34 18.21
N LEU A 68 -2.91 5.26 17.02
CA LEU A 68 -1.47 5.41 16.83
C LEU A 68 -1.03 6.87 16.74
N GLU A 69 0.21 7.12 17.15
CA GLU A 69 0.91 8.40 16.99
C GLU A 69 2.10 8.25 16.01
N PRO A 70 2.42 9.28 15.19
CA PRO A 70 1.68 10.53 15.08
C PRO A 70 0.29 10.33 14.48
N LYS A 71 -0.65 11.19 14.88
CA LYS A 71 -2.01 11.16 14.34
C LYS A 71 -2.02 11.19 12.81
N ILE A 72 -2.79 10.27 12.22
CA ILE A 72 -3.02 10.19 10.77
C ILE A 72 -3.97 11.31 10.34
N ASP A 73 -3.61 12.02 9.28
CA ASP A 73 -4.48 13.04 8.66
C ASP A 73 -5.41 12.43 7.62
N ILE A 74 -4.91 11.45 6.87
CA ILE A 74 -5.60 10.84 5.73
C ILE A 74 -5.49 9.32 5.82
N LEU A 75 -6.63 8.63 5.82
CA LEU A 75 -6.72 7.19 5.67
C LEU A 75 -7.25 6.87 4.26
N VAL A 76 -6.41 6.23 3.45
CA VAL A 76 -6.80 5.75 2.13
C VAL A 76 -7.37 4.34 2.26
N ILE A 77 -8.64 4.14 1.87
CA ILE A 77 -9.32 2.85 1.94
C ILE A 77 -9.47 2.29 0.52
N GLY A 78 -8.82 1.15 0.28
CA GLY A 78 -8.95 0.35 -0.92
C GLY A 78 -9.98 -0.74 -0.71
N ILE A 79 -11.18 -0.58 -1.30
CA ILE A 79 -12.33 -1.46 -1.09
C ILE A 79 -12.31 -2.74 -1.95
N GLY A 80 -11.20 -3.04 -2.63
CA GLY A 80 -11.13 -4.10 -3.63
C GLY A 80 -11.73 -3.62 -4.95
N ASP A 81 -12.86 -4.22 -5.32
CA ASP A 81 -13.52 -4.04 -6.61
C ASP A 81 -14.53 -2.86 -6.61
N PRO A 82 -14.92 -2.32 -7.79
CA PRO A 82 -15.78 -1.13 -7.89
C PRO A 82 -17.21 -1.29 -7.34
N ASP A 83 -17.69 -2.52 -7.20
CA ASP A 83 -19.03 -2.84 -6.70
C ASP A 83 -19.15 -2.80 -5.17
N GLN A 84 -18.02 -2.65 -4.46
CA GLN A 84 -17.96 -2.59 -3.01
C GLN A 84 -18.29 -1.18 -2.48
N LYS A 85 -18.80 -1.08 -1.26
CA LYS A 85 -19.13 0.21 -0.62
C LYS A 85 -18.84 0.18 0.87
N VAL A 86 -18.39 1.31 1.40
CA VAL A 86 -18.25 1.54 2.85
C VAL A 86 -19.53 2.17 3.38
N SER A 87 -19.97 1.74 4.57
CA SER A 87 -21.12 2.35 5.24
C SER A 87 -20.92 3.84 5.50
N HIS A 88 -21.96 4.65 5.27
CA HIS A 88 -21.90 6.10 5.48
C HIS A 88 -21.66 6.47 6.96
N ASN A 89 -22.06 5.60 7.89
CA ASN A 89 -21.83 5.79 9.32
C ASN A 89 -20.33 5.78 9.66
N ILE A 90 -19.53 4.96 8.96
CA ILE A 90 -18.09 4.90 9.15
C ILE A 90 -17.38 6.16 8.69
N ILE A 91 -17.86 6.75 7.58
CA ILE A 91 -17.34 8.03 7.09
C ILE A 91 -17.56 9.12 8.15
N LYS A 92 -18.76 9.16 8.74
CA LYS A 92 -19.08 10.11 9.82
C LYS A 92 -18.22 9.83 11.07
N TYR A 93 -18.11 8.57 11.48
CA TYR A 93 -17.32 8.18 12.65
C TYR A 93 -15.85 8.62 12.54
N MET A 94 -15.22 8.40 11.39
CA MET A 94 -13.82 8.80 11.18
C MET A 94 -13.64 10.32 11.09
N LYS A 95 -14.64 11.03 10.56
CA LYS A 95 -14.66 12.51 10.59
C LYS A 95 -14.63 13.04 12.03
N ASP A 96 -15.35 12.42 12.96
CA ASP A 96 -15.34 12.81 14.37
C ASP A 96 -13.97 12.55 15.04
N LYS A 97 -13.21 11.56 14.54
CA LYS A 97 -11.81 11.34 14.91
C LYS A 97 -10.84 12.34 14.25
N LYS A 98 -11.33 13.25 13.41
CA LYS A 98 -10.56 14.20 12.59
C LYS A 98 -9.57 13.49 11.65
N ILE A 99 -9.99 12.38 11.05
CA ILE A 99 -9.24 11.66 10.02
C ILE A 99 -10.04 11.73 8.72
N ASN A 100 -9.44 12.24 7.66
CA ASN A 100 -10.08 12.29 6.35
C ASN A 100 -10.00 10.92 5.68
N LEU A 101 -11.09 10.48 5.04
CA LEU A 101 -11.12 9.21 4.32
C LEU A 101 -11.05 9.46 2.81
N GLU A 102 -10.15 8.75 2.14
CA GLU A 102 -10.07 8.63 0.68
C GLU A 102 -10.46 7.20 0.28
N ILE A 103 -11.71 6.99 -0.12
CA ILE A 103 -12.25 5.66 -0.42
C ILE A 103 -12.31 5.45 -1.93
N SER A 104 -11.64 4.41 -2.44
CA SER A 104 -11.64 4.08 -3.86
C SER A 104 -11.32 2.60 -4.11
N THR A 105 -11.34 2.16 -5.38
CA THR A 105 -10.86 0.82 -5.75
C THR A 105 -9.42 0.62 -5.29
N THR A 106 -9.04 -0.63 -5.03
CA THR A 106 -7.69 -0.92 -4.51
C THR A 106 -6.58 -0.42 -5.41
N GLU A 107 -6.75 -0.51 -6.73
CA GLU A 107 -5.82 0.05 -7.72
C GLU A 107 -5.55 1.55 -7.48
N ARG A 108 -6.60 2.35 -7.39
CA ARG A 108 -6.50 3.80 -7.19
C ARG A 108 -5.99 4.12 -5.80
N ALA A 109 -6.46 3.39 -4.79
CA ALA A 109 -6.03 3.53 -3.41
C ALA A 109 -4.53 3.29 -3.24
N CYS A 110 -3.97 2.27 -3.89
CA CYS A 110 -2.52 2.02 -3.87
C CYS A 110 -1.72 3.22 -4.42
N ALA A 111 -2.15 3.77 -5.56
CA ALA A 111 -1.51 4.95 -6.15
C ALA A 111 -1.62 6.19 -5.26
N THR A 112 -2.81 6.44 -4.68
CA THR A 112 -3.04 7.56 -3.77
C THR A 112 -2.23 7.44 -2.49
N PHE A 113 -2.19 6.26 -1.87
CA PHE A 113 -1.35 6.01 -0.70
C PHE A 113 0.12 6.28 -1.01
N ASN A 114 0.65 5.72 -2.11
CA ASN A 114 2.04 5.92 -2.50
C ASN A 114 2.37 7.40 -2.71
N PHE A 115 1.51 8.13 -3.41
CA PHE A 115 1.70 9.55 -3.68
C PHE A 115 1.77 10.36 -2.37
N LEU A 116 0.78 10.20 -1.48
CA LEU A 116 0.72 10.92 -0.21
C LEU A 116 1.88 10.54 0.71
N ASN A 117 2.30 9.27 0.69
CA ASN A 117 3.40 8.77 1.50
C ASN A 117 4.73 9.37 1.02
N VAL A 118 4.97 9.43 -0.30
CA VAL A 118 6.14 10.09 -0.90
C VAL A 118 6.14 11.59 -0.64
N GLU A 119 4.97 12.24 -0.62
CA GLU A 119 4.82 13.66 -0.25
C GLU A 119 5.12 13.91 1.26
N GLY A 120 5.33 12.86 2.06
CA GLY A 120 5.62 12.97 3.49
C GLY A 120 4.41 13.33 4.34
N ARG A 121 3.19 13.11 3.84
CA ARG A 121 1.95 13.33 4.59
C ARG A 121 1.79 12.27 5.68
N CYS A 122 1.09 12.61 6.77
CA CYS A 122 0.67 11.61 7.78
C CYS A 122 -0.47 10.77 7.21
N VAL A 123 -0.14 9.80 6.36
CA VAL A 123 -1.08 8.93 5.65
C VAL A 123 -0.96 7.48 6.12
N ALA A 124 -2.07 6.75 6.09
CA ALA A 124 -2.10 5.30 6.15
C ALA A 124 -3.00 4.72 5.07
N GLY A 125 -2.82 3.44 4.77
CA GLY A 125 -3.67 2.68 3.86
C GLY A 125 -4.37 1.52 4.57
N ALA A 126 -5.65 1.32 4.30
CA ALA A 126 -6.42 0.13 4.66
C ALA A 126 -6.91 -0.53 3.37
N LEU A 127 -6.28 -1.61 2.94
CA LEU A 127 -6.39 -2.11 1.57
C LEU A 127 -6.85 -3.56 1.55
N ILE A 128 -7.91 -3.83 0.79
CA ILE A 128 -8.45 -5.16 0.51
C ILE A 128 -7.97 -5.56 -0.89
N PRO A 129 -7.36 -6.74 -1.10
CA PRO A 129 -7.01 -7.18 -2.45
C PRO A 129 -8.28 -7.33 -3.30
N PRO A 130 -8.25 -6.97 -4.60
CA PRO A 130 -9.41 -7.16 -5.47
C PRO A 130 -9.69 -8.65 -5.67
N THR A 131 -10.95 -9.01 -5.88
CA THR A 131 -11.36 -10.40 -6.14
C THR A 131 -11.36 -10.72 -7.64
N LYS A 132 -11.49 -9.69 -8.49
CA LYS A 132 -11.53 -9.83 -9.95
C LYS A 132 -10.17 -9.50 -10.55
N TYR A 133 -9.74 -10.29 -11.55
CA TYR A 133 -8.60 -9.89 -12.36
C TYR A 133 -9.01 -8.75 -13.28
N ARG A 134 -8.35 -7.61 -13.14
CA ARG A 134 -8.28 -6.60 -14.20
C ARG A 134 -6.87 -6.66 -14.74
N ILE A 135 -6.73 -7.08 -15.99
CA ILE A 135 -5.45 -7.03 -16.68
C ILE A 135 -5.24 -5.56 -17.04
N ASN A 136 -4.29 -4.90 -16.40
CA ASN A 136 -3.88 -3.56 -16.80
C ASN A 136 -2.74 -3.61 -17.82
N GLU A 137 -2.55 -2.54 -18.59
CA GLU A 137 -1.46 -2.44 -19.58
C GLU A 137 -0.08 -2.66 -18.96
N ASP A 138 0.12 -2.18 -17.72
CA ASP A 138 1.34 -2.42 -16.94
C ASP A 138 1.56 -3.90 -16.58
N ASP A 139 0.49 -4.67 -16.35
CA ASP A 139 0.58 -6.11 -16.10
C ASP A 139 1.01 -6.86 -17.36
N ILE A 140 0.52 -6.42 -18.53
CA ILE A 140 0.92 -6.96 -19.83
C ILE A 140 2.40 -6.64 -20.08
N LEU A 141 2.81 -5.39 -19.88
CA LEU A 141 4.18 -4.93 -20.09
C LEU A 141 5.19 -5.59 -19.14
N SER A 142 4.82 -5.77 -17.86
CA SER A 142 5.68 -6.42 -16.87
C SER A 142 5.85 -7.92 -17.15
N THR A 143 4.78 -8.59 -17.54
CA THR A 143 4.81 -9.98 -18.02
C THR A 143 5.68 -10.13 -19.27
N GLN A 144 5.56 -9.23 -20.25
CA GLN A 144 6.39 -9.22 -21.46
C GLN A 144 7.87 -8.99 -21.15
N ARG A 145 8.21 -8.08 -20.23
CA ARG A 145 9.60 -7.86 -19.78
C ARG A 145 10.17 -9.09 -19.09
N GLN A 146 9.39 -9.76 -18.25
CA GLN A 146 9.81 -10.94 -17.51
C GLN A 146 10.05 -12.12 -18.47
N ASN A 147 9.11 -12.38 -19.38
CA ASN A 147 9.27 -13.42 -20.40
C ASN A 147 10.45 -13.15 -21.34
N ARG A 148 10.68 -11.89 -21.73
CA ARG A 148 11.84 -11.51 -22.54
C ARG A 148 13.17 -11.74 -21.81
N LYS A 149 13.21 -11.55 -20.48
CA LYS A 149 14.40 -11.81 -19.66
C LYS A 149 14.68 -13.31 -19.50
N LEU A 150 13.63 -14.14 -19.44
CA LEU A 150 13.73 -15.60 -19.46
C LEU A 150 14.29 -16.11 -20.80
N MET A 151 13.82 -15.58 -21.94
CA MET A 151 14.32 -15.97 -23.27
C MET A 151 15.78 -15.59 -23.53
N THR A 152 16.32 -14.57 -22.86
CA THR A 152 17.74 -14.18 -23.02
C THR A 152 18.70 -15.01 -22.17
N VAL A 153 18.22 -15.76 -21.17
CA VAL A 153 19.08 -16.58 -20.29
C VAL A 153 19.40 -17.93 -20.93
N ASP A 154 18.52 -18.45 -21.79
CA ASP A 154 18.70 -19.75 -22.45
C ASP A 154 19.70 -19.73 -23.64
N GLU A 155 20.17 -18.55 -24.08
CA GLU A 155 21.14 -18.44 -25.20
C GLU A 155 22.63 -18.49 -24.78
N TYR A 156 22.95 -18.59 -23.48
CA TYR A 156 24.34 -18.66 -22.99
C TYR A 156 24.63 -19.96 -22.21
N GLN A 157 24.34 -21.12 -22.81
CA GLN A 157 24.96 -22.38 -22.37
C GLN A 157 24.87 -23.49 -23.43
N ILE A 158 25.63 -23.36 -24.52
CA ILE A 158 26.00 -24.52 -25.33
C ILE A 158 27.50 -24.39 -25.67
N ILE A 159 28.31 -25.28 -25.07
CA ILE A 159 29.64 -25.65 -25.55
C ILE A 159 29.45 -26.57 -26.75
#